data_AF-A0A8T0DMT0-F1
#
_entry.id   AF-A0A8T0DMT0-F1
#
_cell.length_a   1.000
_cell.length_b   1.000
_cell.length_c   1.000
_cell.angle_alpha   90.00
_cell.angle_beta   90.00
_cell.angle_gamma   90.00
#
_symmetry.space_group_name_H-M   'P 1'
#
loop_
_entity.id
_entity.type
_entity.pdbx_description
1 polymer ?
#
loop_
_entity_poly.entity_id
_entity_poly.type
_entity_poly.pdbx_seq_one_letter_code
_entity_poly.pdbx_strand_id
1 'polypeptide(L)'
;MATLADEVGVDVALHVASCLSTAFPTRVVGGDINLLKDMVTAGMLGRKSGKGIYVYTDKKAKNRLENSEASTILEKYRVVPKAQNTLENIQYRLFTRFVNEAVLCLQEGILINGPIEGDVGAVFGLGFPPNLGGPFRYLDLYGASGLVNRMEEFRKIYGDQFTPCQLLLDHANDSGKKFHKR
;
A
#
# COMPACT_ATOMS: atom_id res chain seq x y z
N MET A 1 -4.69 -1.89 -8.05
CA MET A 1 -3.35 -2.43 -7.72
C MET A 1 -2.82 -3.40 -8.78
N ALA A 2 -3.64 -4.30 -9.35
CA ALA A 2 -3.17 -5.28 -10.33
C ALA A 2 -2.33 -4.69 -11.49
N THR A 3 -2.82 -3.64 -12.15
CA THR A 3 -2.08 -2.99 -13.25
C THR A 3 -0.74 -2.40 -12.80
N LEU A 4 -0.67 -1.80 -11.60
CA LEU A 4 0.59 -1.25 -11.09
C LEU A 4 1.64 -2.35 -10.87
N ALA A 5 1.23 -3.47 -10.29
CA ALA A 5 2.13 -4.62 -10.09
C ALA A 5 2.65 -5.17 -11.42
N ASP A 6 1.80 -5.27 -12.45
CA ASP A 6 2.21 -5.73 -13.76
C ASP A 6 3.12 -4.73 -14.51
N GLU A 7 2.95 -3.42 -14.32
CA GLU A 7 3.83 -2.39 -14.91
C GLU A 7 5.21 -2.37 -14.25
N VAL A 8 5.27 -2.50 -12.92
CA VAL A 8 6.54 -2.58 -12.16
C VAL A 8 7.26 -3.90 -12.44
N GLY A 9 6.50 -5.00 -12.52
CA GLY A 9 6.98 -6.36 -12.68
C GLY A 9 6.77 -7.20 -11.43
N VAL A 10 6.18 -8.38 -11.62
CA VAL A 10 5.80 -9.29 -10.53
C VAL A 10 7.02 -9.87 -9.82
N ASP A 11 8.12 -10.07 -10.54
CA ASP A 11 9.40 -10.50 -9.98
C ASP A 11 10.07 -9.42 -9.13
N VAL A 12 9.99 -8.16 -9.56
CA VAL A 12 10.46 -7.01 -8.77
C VAL A 12 9.62 -6.89 -7.49
N ALA A 13 8.30 -7.02 -7.60
CA ALA A 13 7.40 -7.04 -6.44
C ALA A 13 7.74 -8.17 -5.46
N LEU A 14 8.00 -9.39 -5.96
CA LEU A 14 8.43 -10.53 -5.15
C LEU A 14 9.75 -10.25 -4.42
N HIS A 15 10.73 -9.69 -5.12
CA HIS A 15 12.04 -9.37 -4.53
C HIS A 15 11.90 -8.35 -3.40
N VAL A 16 11.21 -7.23 -3.66
CA VAL A 16 10.99 -6.18 -2.65
C VAL A 16 10.16 -6.69 -1.47
N ALA A 17 9.09 -7.45 -1.74
CA ALA A 17 8.27 -8.05 -0.68
C ALA A 17 9.09 -8.99 0.21
N SER A 18 9.99 -9.79 -0.37
CA SER A 18 10.86 -10.70 0.39
C SER A 18 11.86 -9.91 1.27
N CYS A 19 12.49 -8.88 0.71
CA CYS A 19 13.42 -8.02 1.44
C CYS A 19 12.74 -7.28 2.60
N LEU A 20 11.59 -6.64 2.34
CA LEU A 20 10.89 -5.85 3.35
C LEU A 20 10.23 -6.69 4.43
N SER A 21 9.65 -7.85 4.08
CA SER A 21 9.09 -8.76 5.08
C SER A 21 10.17 -9.36 6.01
N THR A 22 11.38 -9.55 5.50
CA THR A 22 12.54 -9.98 6.31
C THR A 22 13.00 -8.85 7.24
N ALA A 23 13.08 -7.61 6.74
CA ALA A 23 13.52 -6.46 7.52
C ALA A 23 12.48 -6.00 8.56
N PHE A 24 11.18 -6.11 8.24
CA PHE A 24 10.08 -5.59 9.05
C PHE A 24 8.97 -6.64 9.25
N PRO A 25 9.25 -7.74 9.97
CA PRO A 25 8.38 -8.92 10.04
C PRO A 25 7.03 -8.70 10.74
N THR A 26 6.89 -7.63 11.53
CA THR A 26 5.64 -7.31 12.23
C THR A 26 4.75 -6.36 11.43
N ARG A 27 5.34 -5.49 10.60
CA ARG A 27 4.63 -4.41 9.89
C ARG A 27 4.39 -4.72 8.41
N VAL A 28 5.34 -5.40 7.77
CA VAL A 28 5.26 -5.77 6.34
C VAL A 28 4.80 -7.22 6.22
N VAL A 29 3.59 -7.45 6.71
CA VAL A 29 2.83 -8.69 6.54
C VAL A 29 1.53 -8.41 5.78
N GLY A 30 0.86 -9.48 5.33
CA GLY A 30 -0.35 -9.37 4.53
C GLY A 30 -0.67 -10.66 3.78
N GLY A 31 -0.70 -10.58 2.45
CA GLY A 31 -0.95 -11.73 1.59
C GLY A 31 0.19 -12.74 1.60
N ASP A 32 -0.10 -13.96 1.11
CA ASP A 32 0.90 -15.01 0.96
C ASP A 32 1.89 -14.66 -0.18
N ILE A 33 3.18 -14.55 0.14
CA ILE A 33 4.23 -14.25 -0.83
C ILE A 33 4.40 -15.35 -1.88
N ASN A 34 3.97 -16.58 -1.59
CA ASN A 34 4.05 -17.70 -2.52
C ASN A 34 3.15 -17.49 -3.74
N LEU A 35 2.09 -16.67 -3.65
CA LEU A 35 1.32 -16.23 -4.81
C LEU A 35 2.24 -15.57 -5.85
N LEU A 36 3.10 -14.63 -5.42
CA LEU A 36 4.02 -13.95 -6.32
C LEU A 36 5.09 -14.93 -6.85
N LYS A 37 5.55 -15.88 -6.04
CA LYS A 37 6.50 -16.92 -6.48
C LYS A 37 5.92 -17.82 -7.56
N ASP A 38 4.68 -18.30 -7.38
CA ASP A 38 3.99 -19.15 -8.34
C ASP A 38 3.77 -18.41 -9.66
N MET A 39 3.36 -17.14 -9.60
CA MET A 39 3.22 -16.28 -10.80
C MET A 39 4.55 -16.12 -11.54
N VAL A 40 5.65 -15.83 -10.83
CA VAL A 40 6.98 -15.69 -11.44
C VAL A 40 7.44 -17.02 -12.06
N THR A 41 7.21 -18.14 -11.38
CA THR A 41 7.56 -19.49 -11.88
C THR A 41 6.78 -19.84 -13.14
N ALA A 42 5.52 -19.40 -13.24
CA ALA A 42 4.69 -19.54 -14.45
C ALA A 42 5.05 -18.53 -15.58
N GLY A 43 6.11 -17.75 -15.41
CA GLY A 43 6.57 -16.75 -16.37
C GLY A 43 5.67 -15.53 -16.48
N MET A 44 4.85 -15.25 -15.47
CA MET A 44 3.99 -14.06 -15.41
C MET A 44 4.75 -12.90 -14.75
N LEU A 45 5.61 -12.23 -15.51
CA LEU A 45 6.46 -11.15 -14.99
C LEU A 45 5.85 -9.76 -15.17
N GLY A 46 4.59 -9.68 -15.61
CA GLY A 46 3.91 -8.43 -15.93
C GLY A 46 4.16 -7.99 -17.38
N ARG A 47 4.00 -6.70 -17.63
CA ARG A 47 3.98 -6.12 -18.98
C ARG A 47 5.26 -6.37 -19.78
N LYS A 48 6.42 -6.43 -19.10
CA LYS A 48 7.71 -6.73 -19.73
C LYS A 48 7.77 -8.12 -20.39
N SER A 49 7.01 -9.08 -19.86
CA SER A 49 6.89 -10.44 -20.41
C SER A 49 5.64 -10.65 -21.28
N GLY A 50 4.81 -9.62 -21.45
CA GLY A 50 3.53 -9.72 -22.15
C GLY A 50 2.39 -10.37 -21.36
N LYS A 51 2.67 -10.94 -20.18
CA LYS A 51 1.65 -11.51 -19.28
C LYS A 51 1.99 -11.33 -17.79
N GLY A 52 0.98 -11.04 -16.99
CA GLY A 52 1.00 -10.86 -15.55
C GLY A 52 -0.34 -11.29 -14.96
N ILE A 53 -0.93 -10.46 -14.11
CA ILE A 53 -2.36 -10.56 -13.76
C ILE A 53 -3.23 -10.38 -15.00
N TYR A 54 -2.79 -9.54 -15.95
CA TYR A 54 -3.40 -9.40 -17.26
C TYR A 54 -2.50 -9.94 -18.38
N VAL A 55 -3.10 -10.25 -19.53
CA VAL A 55 -2.39 -10.50 -20.78
C VAL A 55 -2.35 -9.22 -21.61
N TYR A 56 -1.15 -8.86 -22.08
CA TYR A 56 -0.88 -7.65 -22.84
C TYR A 56 -0.69 -8.00 -24.31
N THR A 57 -1.67 -7.66 -25.15
CA THR A 57 -1.70 -8.06 -26.58
C THR A 57 -0.85 -7.18 -27.48
N ASP A 58 -0.58 -5.94 -27.06
CA ASP A 58 0.32 -5.01 -27.75
C ASP A 58 1.18 -4.28 -26.70
N LYS A 59 2.48 -4.16 -26.98
CA LYS A 59 3.42 -3.42 -26.13
C LYS A 59 3.00 -1.96 -25.93
N LYS A 60 2.27 -1.35 -26.89
CA LYS A 60 1.87 0.06 -26.87
C LYS A 60 0.39 0.32 -26.53
N ALA A 61 -0.49 -0.68 -26.63
CA ALA A 61 -1.92 -0.46 -26.40
C ALA A 61 -2.29 -0.50 -24.90
N LYS A 62 -3.34 0.24 -24.53
CA LYS A 62 -4.00 0.13 -23.21
C LYS A 62 -4.85 -1.14 -23.07
N ASN A 63 -5.03 -1.87 -24.18
CA ASN A 63 -5.85 -3.07 -24.22
C ASN A 63 -5.13 -4.21 -23.49
N ARG A 64 -5.83 -4.78 -22.52
CA ARG A 64 -5.37 -5.89 -21.72
C ARG A 64 -6.54 -6.86 -21.53
N LEU A 65 -6.23 -8.15 -21.57
CA LEU A 65 -7.21 -9.21 -21.39
C LEU A 65 -7.00 -9.85 -20.02
N GLU A 66 -8.04 -10.48 -19.49
CA GLU A 66 -7.91 -11.28 -18.28
C GLU A 66 -7.01 -12.49 -18.55
N ASN A 67 -6.11 -12.79 -17.61
CA ASN A 67 -5.27 -13.96 -17.68
C ASN A 67 -5.91 -15.11 -16.88
N SER A 68 -6.47 -16.10 -17.56
CA SER A 68 -7.09 -17.27 -16.91
C SER A 68 -6.10 -18.06 -16.04
N GLU A 69 -4.83 -18.15 -16.45
CA GLU A 69 -3.77 -18.81 -15.69
C GLU A 69 -3.51 -18.08 -14.36
N ALA A 70 -3.47 -16.74 -14.39
CA ALA A 70 -3.34 -15.93 -13.19
C ALA A 70 -4.56 -16.10 -12.27
N SER A 71 -5.78 -16.18 -12.83
CA SER A 71 -7.00 -16.42 -12.05
C SER A 71 -6.96 -17.76 -11.31
N THR A 72 -6.44 -18.83 -11.93
CA THR A 72 -6.25 -20.13 -11.26
C THR A 72 -5.28 -20.04 -10.08
N ILE A 73 -4.16 -19.32 -10.24
CA ILE A 73 -3.21 -19.10 -9.14
C ILE A 73 -3.86 -18.24 -8.04
N LEU A 74 -4.56 -17.17 -8.40
CA LEU A 74 -5.24 -16.30 -7.43
C LEU A 74 -6.27 -17.06 -6.59
N GLU A 75 -7.02 -17.98 -7.20
CA GLU A 75 -8.01 -18.79 -6.48
C GLU A 75 -7.34 -19.75 -5.47
N LYS A 76 -6.18 -20.32 -5.80
CA LYS A 76 -5.39 -21.17 -4.89
C LYS A 76 -5.03 -20.46 -3.57
N TYR A 77 -4.76 -19.15 -3.62
CA TYR A 77 -4.36 -18.34 -2.47
C TYR A 77 -5.50 -17.51 -1.88
N ARG A 78 -6.74 -17.77 -2.31
CA ARG A 78 -7.90 -17.01 -1.86
C ARG A 78 -8.18 -17.29 -0.38
N VAL A 79 -8.31 -16.22 0.39
CA VAL A 79 -8.67 -16.29 1.81
C VAL A 79 -10.14 -15.93 2.00
N VAL A 80 -10.75 -16.50 3.04
CA VAL A 80 -12.10 -16.09 3.48
C VAL A 80 -12.00 -14.67 4.03
N PRO A 81 -12.80 -13.70 3.53
CA PRO A 81 -12.79 -12.34 4.04
C PRO A 81 -13.16 -12.31 5.53
N LYS A 82 -12.31 -11.71 6.37
CA LYS A 82 -12.59 -11.51 7.80
C LYS A 82 -13.63 -10.42 8.08
N ALA A 83 -13.86 -9.53 7.10
CA ALA A 83 -14.85 -8.47 7.15
C ALA A 83 -15.39 -8.20 5.74
N GLN A 84 -16.46 -7.42 5.67
CA GLN A 84 -17.08 -7.04 4.39
C GLN A 84 -16.10 -6.24 3.52
N ASN A 85 -15.90 -6.70 2.29
CA ASN A 85 -15.08 -6.03 1.27
C ASN A 85 -15.88 -4.91 0.58
N THR A 86 -16.33 -3.91 1.33
CA THR A 86 -16.86 -2.68 0.74
C THR A 86 -15.75 -1.91 0.04
N LEU A 87 -16.10 -1.07 -0.94
CA LEU A 87 -15.13 -0.22 -1.64
C LEU A 87 -14.32 0.63 -0.65
N GLU A 88 -15.02 1.23 0.32
CA GLU A 88 -14.41 2.02 1.38
C GLU A 88 -13.39 1.21 2.20
N ASN A 89 -13.75 0.00 2.66
CA ASN A 89 -12.83 -0.84 3.43
C ASN A 89 -11.61 -1.29 2.61
N ILE A 90 -11.78 -1.53 1.32
CA ILE A 90 -10.64 -1.84 0.43
C ILE A 90 -9.72 -0.63 0.33
N GLN A 91 -10.27 0.56 0.11
CA GLN A 91 -9.50 1.80 0.00
C GLN A 91 -8.75 2.12 1.29
N TYR A 92 -9.45 2.13 2.44
CA TYR A 92 -8.82 2.49 3.70
C TYR A 92 -7.80 1.45 4.18
N ARG A 93 -7.94 0.16 3.88
CA ARG A 93 -6.89 -0.83 4.22
C ARG A 93 -5.55 -0.53 3.55
N LEU A 94 -5.59 0.02 2.33
CA LEU A 94 -4.39 0.43 1.60
C LEU A 94 -3.90 1.80 2.08
N PHE A 95 -4.83 2.74 2.18
CA PHE A 95 -4.54 4.13 2.46
C PHE A 95 -4.00 4.35 3.88
N THR A 96 -4.59 3.71 4.90
CA THR A 96 -4.14 3.88 6.29
C THR A 96 -2.73 3.36 6.51
N ARG A 97 -2.40 2.19 5.95
CA ARG A 97 -1.04 1.63 6.03
C ARG A 97 -0.03 2.54 5.35
N PHE A 98 -0.34 3.07 4.18
CA PHE A 98 0.54 4.00 3.47
C PHE A 98 0.80 5.28 4.27
N VAL A 99 -0.26 5.93 4.76
CA VAL A 99 -0.12 7.19 5.50
C VAL A 99 0.61 6.96 6.83
N ASN A 100 0.33 5.87 7.53
CA ASN A 100 1.03 5.53 8.77
C ASN A 100 2.52 5.28 8.55
N GLU A 101 2.91 4.57 7.48
CA GLU A 101 4.33 4.38 7.13
C GLU A 101 5.00 5.72 6.79
N ALA A 102 4.31 6.64 6.10
CA ALA A 102 4.85 7.98 5.86
C ALA A 102 5.12 8.73 7.18
N VAL A 103 4.16 8.73 8.11
CA VAL A 103 4.34 9.36 9.44
C VAL A 103 5.44 8.66 10.25
N LEU A 104 5.55 7.34 10.15
CA LEU A 104 6.60 6.59 10.81
C LEU A 104 7.98 6.93 10.24
N CYS A 105 8.13 7.11 8.92
CA CYS A 105 9.37 7.60 8.32
C CYS A 105 9.76 8.98 8.84
N LEU A 106 8.80 9.87 9.11
CA LEU A 106 9.07 11.15 9.76
C LEU A 106 9.51 10.94 11.22
N GLN A 107 8.82 10.07 11.96
CA GLN A 107 9.13 9.75 13.36
C GLN A 107 10.53 9.14 13.52
N GLU A 108 10.95 8.27 12.59
CA GLU A 108 12.26 7.62 12.57
C GLU A 108 13.37 8.53 12.00
N GLY A 109 13.05 9.76 11.59
CA GLY A 109 14.01 10.72 11.06
C GLY A 109 14.52 10.41 9.64
N ILE A 110 13.80 9.56 8.90
CA ILE A 110 14.12 9.25 7.49
C ILE A 110 13.84 10.46 6.60
N LEU A 111 12.77 11.21 6.89
CA LEU A 111 12.43 12.45 6.18
C LEU A 111 13.18 13.64 6.81
N ILE A 112 14.41 13.86 6.36
CA ILE A 112 15.35 14.82 6.94
C ILE A 112 14.83 16.27 6.83
N ASN A 113 14.15 16.60 5.73
CA ASN A 113 13.59 17.93 5.51
C ASN A 113 12.13 18.05 6.00
N GLY A 114 11.67 17.09 6.79
CA GLY A 114 10.37 17.10 7.43
C GLY A 114 9.19 16.69 6.53
N PRO A 115 7.95 17.02 6.90
CA PRO A 115 6.74 16.49 6.26
C PRO A 115 6.57 16.94 4.81
N ILE A 116 7.14 18.07 4.41
CA ILE A 116 7.07 18.56 3.02
C ILE A 116 7.79 17.62 2.05
N GLU A 117 8.91 17.05 2.46
CA GLU A 117 9.65 16.06 1.67
C GLU A 117 8.80 14.81 1.45
N GLY A 118 8.14 14.33 2.50
CA GLY A 118 7.24 13.19 2.43
C GLY A 118 6.01 13.44 1.55
N ASP A 119 5.41 14.63 1.62
CA ASP A 119 4.28 15.01 0.77
C ASP A 119 4.67 15.08 -0.71
N VAL A 120 5.76 15.77 -1.02
CA VAL A 120 6.26 15.91 -2.40
C VAL A 120 6.67 14.54 -2.95
N GLY A 121 7.42 13.75 -2.18
CA GLY A 121 7.85 12.40 -2.58
C GLY A 121 6.67 11.46 -2.81
N ALA A 122 5.65 11.49 -1.95
CA ALA A 122 4.46 10.67 -2.12
C ALA A 122 3.65 11.06 -3.36
N VAL A 123 3.45 12.35 -3.62
CA VAL A 123 2.66 12.83 -4.76
C VAL A 123 3.38 12.56 -6.08
N PHE A 124 4.64 12.99 -6.21
CA PHE A 124 5.37 12.91 -7.49
C PHE A 124 6.04 11.56 -7.73
N GLY A 125 6.39 10.82 -6.67
CA GLY A 125 7.06 9.52 -6.79
C GLY A 125 6.07 8.34 -6.79
N LEU A 126 5.13 8.34 -5.83
CA LEU A 126 4.26 7.19 -5.58
C LEU A 126 2.84 7.35 -6.16
N GLY A 127 2.53 8.52 -6.71
CA GLY A 127 1.22 8.83 -7.27
C GLY A 127 0.14 9.01 -6.22
N PHE A 128 0.49 9.50 -5.02
CA PHE A 128 -0.49 9.86 -4.00
C PHE A 128 -1.46 10.92 -4.56
N PRO A 129 -2.78 10.82 -4.27
CA PRO A 129 -3.77 11.71 -4.87
C PRO A 129 -3.44 13.21 -4.67
N PRO A 130 -3.13 13.97 -5.74
CA PRO A 130 -2.65 15.35 -5.61
C PRO A 130 -3.67 16.28 -4.95
N ASN A 131 -4.96 16.00 -5.12
CA ASN A 131 -6.05 16.76 -4.48
C ASN A 131 -6.08 16.63 -2.95
N LEU A 132 -5.38 15.63 -2.38
CA LEU A 132 -5.20 15.48 -0.94
C LEU A 132 -3.88 16.11 -0.43
N GLY A 133 -3.01 16.55 -1.34
CA GLY A 133 -1.78 17.29 -1.06
C GLY A 133 -0.59 16.46 -0.52
N GLY A 134 -0.79 15.17 -0.23
CA GLY A 134 0.22 14.29 0.37
C GLY A 134 -0.27 13.69 1.70
N PRO A 135 0.41 12.66 2.24
CA PRO A 135 0.00 12.00 3.49
C PRO A 135 -0.05 12.94 4.70
N PHE A 136 0.88 13.88 4.85
CA PHE A 136 0.92 14.82 5.97
C PHE A 136 -0.10 15.94 5.79
N ARG A 137 -0.20 16.51 4.58
CA ARG A 137 -1.24 17.49 4.27
C ARG A 137 -2.64 16.90 4.45
N TYR A 138 -2.85 15.65 4.05
CA TYR A 138 -4.11 14.93 4.29
C TYR A 138 -4.45 14.91 5.79
N LEU A 139 -3.50 14.54 6.66
CA LEU A 139 -3.72 14.50 8.11
C LEU A 139 -4.06 15.88 8.68
N ASP A 140 -3.45 16.94 8.16
CA ASP A 140 -3.73 18.31 8.59
C ASP A 140 -5.14 18.77 8.19
N LEU A 141 -5.63 18.36 7.03
CA LEU A 141 -6.95 18.72 6.50
C LEU A 141 -8.09 17.90 7.11
N TYR A 142 -7.92 16.58 7.20
CA TYR A 142 -8.99 15.65 7.60
C TYR A 142 -8.90 15.18 9.05
N GLY A 143 -7.77 15.46 9.72
CA GLY A 143 -7.52 15.09 11.11
C GLY A 143 -6.95 13.69 11.28
N ALA A 144 -6.03 13.52 12.23
CA ALA A 144 -5.39 12.24 12.51
C ALA A 144 -6.31 11.24 13.22
N SER A 145 -7.25 11.71 14.04
CA SER A 145 -8.12 10.85 14.87
C SER A 145 -9.00 9.93 14.03
N GLY A 146 -9.52 10.41 12.88
CA GLY A 146 -10.32 9.58 11.97
C GLY A 146 -9.50 8.43 11.37
N LEU A 147 -8.24 8.70 10.99
CA LEU A 147 -7.34 7.68 10.47
C LEU A 147 -6.98 6.64 11.54
N VAL A 148 -6.64 7.09 12.76
CA VAL A 148 -6.33 6.21 13.90
C VAL A 148 -7.50 5.31 14.24
N ASN A 149 -8.73 5.83 14.27
CA ASN A 149 -9.93 5.02 14.53
C ASN A 149 -10.09 3.90 13.49
N ARG A 150 -9.93 4.22 12.19
CA ARG A 150 -9.97 3.21 11.12
C ARG A 150 -8.85 2.18 11.25
N MET A 151 -7.65 2.62 11.63
CA MET A 151 -6.52 1.72 11.86
C MET A 151 -6.79 0.75 13.02
N GLU A 152 -7.34 1.24 14.13
CA GLU A 152 -7.71 0.40 15.27
C GLU A 152 -8.83 -0.60 14.95
N GLU A 153 -9.81 -0.21 14.14
CA GLU A 153 -10.82 -1.13 13.59
C GLU A 153 -10.14 -2.26 12.79
N PHE A 154 -9.23 -1.94 11.88
CA PHE A 154 -8.52 -2.94 11.11
C PHE A 154 -7.53 -3.76 11.93
N ARG A 155 -6.89 -3.17 12.95
CA ARG A 155 -5.99 -3.88 13.85
C ARG A 155 -6.71 -5.00 14.60
N LYS A 156 -7.93 -4.75 15.08
CA LYS A 156 -8.76 -5.78 15.74
C LYS A 156 -9.11 -6.95 14.82
N ILE A 157 -9.24 -6.71 13.52
CA ILE A 157 -9.67 -7.73 12.54
C ILE A 157 -8.46 -8.47 11.93
N TYR A 158 -7.40 -7.72 11.61
CA TYR A 158 -6.30 -8.18 10.76
C TYR A 158 -4.93 -8.17 11.47
N GLY A 159 -4.85 -7.70 12.71
CA GLY A 159 -3.64 -7.72 13.54
C GLY A 159 -2.73 -6.50 13.40
N ASP A 160 -1.51 -6.64 13.93
CA ASP A 160 -0.60 -5.54 14.26
C ASP A 160 -0.01 -4.77 13.07
N GLN A 161 -0.19 -5.27 11.85
CA GLN A 161 0.16 -4.55 10.61
C GLN A 161 -0.63 -3.24 10.40
N PHE A 162 -1.67 -3.02 11.21
CA PHE A 162 -2.48 -1.81 11.24
C PHE A 162 -2.25 -0.99 12.53
N THR A 163 -1.19 -1.25 13.29
CA THR A 163 -0.86 -0.47 14.50
C THR A 163 -0.42 0.95 14.11
N PRO A 164 -1.10 2.00 14.62
CA PRO A 164 -0.66 3.38 14.42
C PRO A 164 0.71 3.63 15.06
N CYS A 165 1.58 4.40 14.39
CA CYS A 165 2.82 4.86 15.00
C CYS A 165 2.56 5.92 16.08
N GLN A 166 3.53 6.10 16.99
CA GLN A 166 3.38 6.99 18.14
C GLN A 166 3.12 8.44 17.71
N LEU A 167 3.84 8.94 16.70
CA LEU A 167 3.66 10.30 16.20
C LEU A 167 2.23 10.52 15.65
N LEU A 168 1.65 9.52 14.99
CA LEU A 168 0.27 9.59 14.52
C LEU A 168 -0.73 9.63 15.69
N LEU A 169 -0.49 8.84 16.75
CA LEU A 169 -1.28 8.87 17.98
C LEU A 169 -1.20 10.24 18.67
N ASP A 170 -0.01 10.82 18.74
CA ASP A 170 0.21 12.13 19.37
C ASP A 170 -0.54 13.25 18.64
N HIS A 171 -0.62 13.18 17.30
CA HIS A 171 -1.43 14.09 16.49
C HIS A 171 -2.93 13.79 16.57
N ALA A 172 -3.32 12.55 16.83
CA ALA A 172 -4.73 12.18 17.02
C ALA A 172 -5.28 12.64 18.38
N ASN A 173 -4.42 12.71 19.40
CA ASN A 173 -4.76 13.15 20.76
C ASN A 173 -4.80 14.68 20.93
N ASP A 174 -4.22 15.44 20.01
CA ASP A 174 -4.18 16.90 20.04
C ASP A 174 -4.59 17.47 18.69
N SER A 175 -5.85 17.92 18.59
CA SER A 175 -6.42 18.48 17.36
C SER A 175 -5.76 19.79 16.91
N GLY A 176 -5.01 20.45 17.79
CA GLY A 176 -4.21 21.63 17.50
C GLY A 176 -2.88 21.32 16.80
N LYS A 177 -2.38 20.09 16.91
CA LYS A 177 -1.13 19.69 16.24
C LYS A 177 -1.34 19.53 14.74
N LYS A 178 -0.42 20.13 13.99
CA LYS A 178 -0.33 20.05 12.54
C LYS A 178 1.09 19.72 12.14
N PHE A 179 1.24 18.99 11.04
CA PHE A 179 2.54 18.69 10.46
C PHE A 179 3.11 19.92 9.76
N HIS A 180 2.27 20.68 9.07
CA HIS A 180 2.64 21.92 8.42
C HIS A 180 2.35 23.12 9.30
N LYS A 181 3.33 24.04 9.41
CA LYS A 181 3.10 25.35 10.00
C LYS A 181 2.15 26.14 9.07
N ARG A 182 1.19 26.85 9.68
CA ARG A 182 0.37 27.83 8.96
C ARG A 182 1.20 29.04 8.56
#